data_AF-A0A381WQS0-F1
#
_entry.id   AF-A0A381WQS0-F1
#
_cell.length_a   1.000
_cell.length_b   1.000
_cell.length_c   1.000
_cell.angle_alpha   90.00
_cell.angle_beta   90.00
_cell.angle_gamma   90.00
#
_symmetry.space_group_name_H-M   'P 1'
#
loop_
_entity.id
_entity.type
_entity.pdbx_description
1 polymer ?
#
loop_
_entity_poly.entity_id
_entity_poly.type
_entity_poly.pdbx_seq_one_letter_code
_entity_poly.pdbx_strand_id
1 'polypeptide(L)' 'IIFMSIELILNAVNINLIASSHQLQDMAGQVFVVFVIAVAAAEAAVGLGILIAFYRNKETVNIDEIQLMRW' A
#
# COMPACT_ATOMS: atom_id res chain seq x y z
N ILE A 1 8.94 -1.75 -8.14
CA ILE A 1 7.68 -1.52 -8.90
C ILE A 1 6.47 -1.89 -8.06
N ILE A 2 6.45 -3.07 -7.42
CA ILE A 2 5.30 -3.58 -6.63
C ILE A 2 4.74 -2.54 -5.63
N PHE A 3 5.56 -1.97 -4.74
CA PHE A 3 5.10 -0.95 -3.78
C PHE A 3 4.39 0.23 -4.44
N MET A 4 4.99 0.77 -5.51
CA MET A 4 4.39 1.89 -6.24
C MET A 4 3.06 1.50 -6.90
N SER A 5 2.93 0.25 -7.37
CA SER A 5 1.66 -0.25 -7.91
C SER A 5 0.57 -0.34 -6.84
N ILE A 6 0.90 -0.74 -5.61
CA ILE A 6 -0.06 -0.83 -4.51
C ILE A 6 -0.55 0.57 -4.12
N GLU A 7 0.35 1.53 -3.97
CA GLU A 7 0.01 2.93 -3.68
C GLU A 7 -0.93 3.53 -4.75
N LEU A 8 -0.68 3.23 -6.03
CA LEU A 8 -1.54 3.67 -7.13
C LEU A 8 -2.94 3.07 -7.06
N ILE A 9 -3.07 1.79 -6.68
CA ILE A 9 -4.36 1.13 -6.50
C ILE A 9 -5.12 1.76 -5.33
N LEU A 10 -4.46 2.00 -4.19
CA LEU A 10 -5.07 2.66 -3.04
C LEU A 10 -5.52 4.09 -3.36
N ASN A 11 -4.75 4.82 -4.16
CA ASN A 11 -5.17 6.14 -4.64
C ASN A 11 -6.39 6.07 -5.58
N ALA A 12 -6.47 5.07 -6.46
CA ALA A 12 -7.64 4.85 -7.29
C ALA A 12 -8.90 4.55 -6.46
N VAL A 13 -8.77 3.78 -5.38
CA VAL A 13 -9.85 3.53 -4.42
C VAL A 13 -10.30 4.83 -3.74
N ASN A 14 -9.37 5.70 -3.32
CA ASN A 14 -9.70 6.99 -2.73
C ASN A 14 -10.50 7.88 -3.68
N ILE A 15 -10.10 7.97 -4.94
CA ILE A 15 -10.83 8.76 -5.96
C ILE A 15 -12.25 8.21 -6.14
N ASN A 16 -12.41 6.88 -6.18
CA ASN A 16 -13.72 6.24 -6.32
C ASN A 16 -14.62 6.55 -5.11
N LEU A 17 -14.09 6.47 -3.89
CA LEU A 17 -14.83 6.80 -2.67
C LEU A 17 -15.27 8.26 -2.62
N ILE A 18 -14.42 9.20 -3.04
CA ILE A 18 -14.78 10.62 -3.13
C ILE A 18 -15.86 10.85 -4.19
N ALA A 19 -15.73 10.23 -5.36
CA ALA A 19 -16.71 10.34 -6.43
C ALA A 19 -18.09 9.78 -6.02
N SER A 20 -18.10 8.61 -5.36
CA SER A 20 -19.32 7.98 -4.83
C SER A 20 -19.94 8.79 -3.69
N SER A 21 -19.12 9.30 -2.77
CA SER A 21 -19.54 10.24 -1.71
C SER A 21 -20.24 11.46 -2.28
N HIS A 22 -19.68 12.05 -3.35
CA HIS A 22 -20.30 13.18 -4.02
C HIS A 22 -21.61 12.80 -4.72
N GLN A 23 -21.67 11.65 -5.40
CA GLN A 23 -22.88 11.22 -6.11
C GLN A 23 -24.03 10.90 -5.17
N LEU A 24 -23.75 10.27 -4.03
CA LEU A 24 -24.76 9.85 -3.04
C LEU A 24 -25.07 10.94 -2.00
N GLN A 25 -24.38 12.09 -2.05
CA GLN A 25 -24.46 13.16 -1.06
C GLN A 25 -24.21 12.65 0.38
N ASP A 26 -23.31 11.68 0.52
CA ASP A 26 -22.96 11.05 1.79
C ASP A 26 -21.51 11.33 2.14
N MET A 27 -21.28 11.95 3.30
CA MET A 27 -19.94 12.30 3.80
C MET A 27 -19.13 11.07 4.25
N ALA A 28 -19.74 9.89 4.40
CA ALA A 28 -19.05 8.68 4.82
C ALA A 28 -17.86 8.32 3.92
N GLY A 29 -17.96 8.51 2.61
CA GLY A 29 -16.86 8.21 1.69
C GLY A 29 -15.66 9.15 1.86
N GLN A 30 -15.86 10.42 2.21
CA GLN A 30 -14.76 11.33 2.54
C GLN A 30 -14.06 10.94 3.85
N VAL A 31 -14.82 10.50 4.85
CA VAL A 31 -14.24 9.99 6.11
C VAL A 31 -13.40 8.75 5.85
N PHE A 32 -13.89 7.82 5.03
CA PHE A 32 -13.19 6.58 4.73
C PHE A 32 -11.87 6.80 3.97
N VAL A 33 -11.79 7.81 3.11
CA VAL A 33 -10.55 8.20 2.41
C VAL A 33 -9.42 8.52 3.39
N VAL A 34 -9.72 9.24 4.49
CA VAL A 34 -8.70 9.56 5.50
C VAL A 34 -8.17 8.29 6.16
N PHE A 35 -9.04 7.32 6.44
CA PHE A 35 -8.63 6.02 6.96
C PHE A 35 -7.76 5.25 5.96
N VAL A 36 -8.13 5.23 4.67
CA VAL A 36 -7.32 4.56 3.64
C VAL A 36 -5.95 5.20 3.50
N ILE A 37 -5.83 6.53 3.56
CA ILE A 37 -4.53 7.22 3.56
C ILE A 37 -3.69 6.84 4.79
N ALA A 38 -4.31 6.75 5.97
CA ALA A 38 -3.61 6.33 7.19
C ALA A 38 -3.11 4.88 7.08
N VAL A 39 -3.92 3.97 6.51
CA VAL A 39 -3.54 2.58 6.25
C VAL A 39 -2.41 2.50 5.24
N ALA A 40 -2.47 3.26 4.14
CA ALA A 40 -1.41 3.33 3.14
C ALA A 40 -0.08 3.78 3.75
N ALA A 41 -0.10 4.83 4.58
CA ALA A 41 1.09 5.29 5.30
C ALA A 41 1.67 4.21 6.24
N ALA A 42 0.81 3.47 6.95
CA ALA A 42 1.22 2.38 7.82
C ALA A 42 1.81 1.20 7.01
N GLU A 43 1.18 0.82 5.90
CA GLU A 43 1.66 -0.23 5.00
C GLU A 43 3.04 0.12 4.45
N ALA A 44 3.23 1.34 3.92
CA ALA A 44 4.49 1.78 3.36
C ALA A 44 5.63 1.74 4.39
N ALA A 45 5.36 2.14 5.63
CA ALA A 45 6.32 2.08 6.73
C ALA A 45 6.73 0.63 7.07
N VAL A 46 5.75 -0.28 7.18
CA VAL A 46 6.01 -1.69 7.48
C VAL A 46 6.73 -2.39 6.32
N GLY A 47 6.25 -2.18 5.09
CA GLY A 47 6.81 -2.78 3.88
C GLY A 47 8.26 -2.36 3.64
N LEU A 48 8.57 -1.07 3.81
CA LEU A 48 9.95 -0.58 3.72
C LEU A 48 10.81 -1.11 4.88
N GLY A 49 10.27 -1.20 6.10
CA GLY A 49 10.98 -1.76 7.25
C GLY A 49 11.42 -3.21 7.01
N ILE A 50 10.53 -4.04 6.44
CA ILE A 50 10.84 -5.41 6.04
C ILE A 50 11.89 -5.43 4.93
N LEU A 51 11.75 -4.57 3.92
CA LEU A 51 12.69 -4.48 2.80
C LEU A 51 14.12 -4.14 3.28
N ILE A 52 14.25 -3.18 4.21
CA ILE A 52 15.54 -2.79 4.78
C ILE A 52 16.13 -3.93 5.63
N ALA A 53 15.31 -4.57 6.48
CA ALA A 53 15.76 -5.70 7.28
C ALA A 53 16.25 -6.88 6.40
N PHE A 54 15.58 -7.11 5.27
CA PHE A 54 15.99 -8.10 4.30
C PHE A 54 17.28 -7.71 3.58
N TYR A 55 17.39 -6.46 3.09
CA TYR A 55 18.58 -5.97 2.40
C TYR A 55 19.84 -6.01 3.28
N ARG A 56 19.70 -5.87 4.60
CA ARG A 56 20.80 -6.06 5.55
C ARG A 56 21.35 -7.50 5.59
N ASN A 57 20.54 -8.50 5.26
CA ASN A 57 20.91 -9.91 5.29
C ASN A 57 21.26 -10.45 3.89
N LYS A 58 20.74 -9.85 2.84
CA LYS A 58 21.01 -10.19 1.44
C LYS A 58 21.25 -8.88 0.67
N GLU A 59 22.44 -8.68 0.11
CA GLU A 59 22.85 -7.46 -0.63
C GLU A 59 22.07 -7.21 -1.95
N THR A 60 20.93 -7.88 -2.13
CA THR A 60 20.07 -7.82 -3.31
C THR A 60 18.64 -7.55 -2.89
N VAL A 61 17.97 -6.68 -3.65
CA VAL A 61 16.54 -6.34 -3.49
C VAL A 61 15.67 -7.26 -4.36
N ASN A 62 16.27 -8.24 -5.04
CA ASN A 62 15.54 -9.14 -5.93
C ASN A 62 14.64 -10.10 -5.13
N ILE A 63 13.33 -9.96 -5.32
CA ILE A 63 12.30 -10.74 -4.63
C ILE A 63 12.28 -12.19 -5.13
N ASP A 64 12.69 -12.43 -6.38
CA ASP A 64 12.70 -13.78 -6.97
C ASP A 64 13.76 -14.70 -6.35
N GLU A 65 14.78 -14.13 -5.71
CA GLU A 65 15.85 -14.83 -5.00
C GLU A 65 15.45 -15.22 -3.55
N ILE A 66 14.24 -14.82 -3.12
CA ILE A 66 13.65 -15.17 -1.82
C ILE A 66 13.02 -16.57 -1.92
N GLN A 67 13.85 -17.60 -2.11
CA GLN A 67 13.41 -19.00 -2.16
C GLN A 67 13.64 -19.77 -0.87
N LEU A 68 13.71 -19.07 0.27
CA LEU A 68 14.10 -19.67 1.55
C LEU A 68 13.13 -20.72 2.09
N MET A 69 11.87 -20.75 1.60
CA MET A 69 10.84 -21.69 2.04
C MET A 69 10.39 -22.67 0.93
N ARG A 70 11.08 -22.72 -0.20
CA ARG A 70 10.83 -23.77 -1.20
C ARG A 70 11.55 -25.03 -0.76
N TRP A 71 10.78 -26.09 -0.47
CA TRP A 71 11.27 -27.45 -0.32
C TRP A 71 11.73 -28.00 -1.68
#